data_AF-A0A3D9MNL1-F1
#
_entry.id   AF-A0A3D9MNL1-F1
#
_cell.length_a   1.000
_cell.length_b   1.000
_cell.length_c   1.000
_cell.angle_alpha   90.00
_cell.angle_beta   90.00
_cell.angle_gamma   90.00
#
_symmetry.space_group_name_H-M   'P 1'
#
loop_
_entity.id
_entity.type
_entity.pdbx_description
1 polymer ?
#
loop_
_entity_poly.entity_id
_entity_poly.type
_entity_poly.pdbx_seq_one_letter_code
_entity_poly.pdbx_strand_id
1 'polypeptide(L)'
;MRHDIFERAIVVMKAVTTERRRYKELEEETGIPATNWQSAAKRKQRPTAHMIEALSRRWPKYAFWLATGLTDPAAGHTAPGIWASGERTSGEESELAASRYFDAKLLLQDLTYGPSDATERYYATRGGKVRSANHEEGDTAASTAPAEPANAAQAPKYKDLDAAIAELAFERRLQHLKEQFSDALDQSGNMQELKRLIAEFEFAKATSALEESRQILSIYQK
;
A
#
# COMPACT_ATOMS: atom_id res chain seq x y z
N MET A 1 -2.87 19.88 15.96
CA MET A 1 -1.41 19.63 15.86
C MET A 1 -1.19 18.76 14.64
N ARG A 2 -0.25 19.10 13.73
CA ARG A 2 0.01 18.27 12.54
C ARG A 2 0.73 17.00 13.01
N HIS A 3 0.06 15.84 12.88
CA HIS A 3 0.66 14.56 13.24
C HIS A 3 1.76 14.21 12.26
N ASP A 4 2.85 13.60 12.74
CA ASP A 4 3.88 13.07 11.87
C ASP A 4 3.35 11.85 11.10
N ILE A 5 4.10 11.40 10.08
CA ILE A 5 3.73 10.23 9.28
C ILE A 5 3.59 8.95 10.12
N PHE A 6 4.30 8.90 11.26
CA PHE A 6 4.28 7.77 12.15
C PHE A 6 2.92 7.63 12.84
N GLU A 7 2.43 8.69 13.47
CA GLU A 7 1.12 8.70 14.11
C GLU A 7 0.01 8.50 13.09
N ARG A 8 0.13 9.08 11.88
CA ARG A 8 -0.84 8.84 10.80
C ARG A 8 -0.91 7.37 10.37
N ALA A 9 0.23 6.69 10.25
CA ALA A 9 0.26 5.25 9.94
C ALA A 9 -0.48 4.45 11.01
N ILE A 10 -0.27 4.75 12.29
CA ILE A 10 -0.98 4.09 13.40
C ILE A 10 -2.49 4.35 13.32
N VAL A 11 -2.90 5.57 12.95
CA VAL A 11 -4.31 5.91 12.78
C VAL A 11 -4.93 5.10 11.65
N VAL A 12 -4.29 5.00 10.49
CA VAL A 12 -4.78 4.16 9.37
C VAL A 12 -4.89 2.71 9.83
N MET A 13 -3.85 2.15 10.44
CA MET A 13 -3.85 0.78 10.95
C MET A 13 -5.04 0.51 11.87
N LYS A 14 -5.36 1.44 12.78
CA LYS A 14 -6.50 1.29 13.70
C LYS A 14 -7.85 1.39 13.00
N ALA A 15 -7.95 2.22 11.97
CA ALA A 15 -9.20 2.45 11.26
C ALA A 15 -9.60 1.31 10.33
N VAL A 16 -8.62 0.60 9.77
CA VAL A 16 -8.85 -0.46 8.77
C VAL A 16 -8.87 -1.87 9.34
N THR A 17 -8.70 -2.02 10.66
CA THR A 17 -8.62 -3.33 11.33
C THR A 17 -9.46 -3.41 12.58
N THR A 18 -9.78 -4.64 12.97
CA THR A 18 -10.40 -4.92 14.27
C THR A 18 -9.38 -4.84 15.40
N GLU A 19 -9.84 -4.48 16.60
CA GLU A 19 -8.95 -4.32 17.75
C GLU A 19 -8.26 -5.62 18.17
N ARG A 20 -8.97 -6.75 18.12
CA ARG A 20 -8.48 -8.05 18.63
C ARG A 20 -7.44 -8.70 17.73
N ARG A 21 -7.55 -8.53 16.41
CA ARG A 21 -6.71 -9.23 15.41
C ARG A 21 -5.89 -8.30 14.52
N ARG A 22 -5.85 -6.99 14.81
CA ARG A 22 -5.15 -5.94 14.05
C ARG A 22 -3.88 -6.37 13.33
N TYR A 23 -2.91 -6.91 14.07
CA TYR A 23 -1.59 -7.21 13.49
C TYR A 23 -1.61 -8.42 12.56
N LYS A 24 -2.47 -9.40 12.86
CA LYS A 24 -2.67 -10.58 12.02
C LYS A 24 -3.47 -10.21 10.76
N GLU A 25 -4.49 -9.37 10.89
CA GLU A 25 -5.22 -8.82 9.75
C GLU A 25 -4.27 -8.03 8.84
N LEU A 26 -3.43 -7.15 9.39
CA LEU A 26 -2.44 -6.44 8.57
C LEU A 26 -1.47 -7.40 7.88
N GLU A 27 -1.00 -8.45 8.54
CA GLU A 27 -0.15 -9.47 7.92
C GLU A 27 -0.86 -10.19 6.77
N GLU A 28 -2.10 -10.62 7.00
CA GLU A 28 -2.94 -11.28 5.99
C GLU A 28 -3.25 -10.38 4.78
N GLU A 29 -3.37 -9.06 5.01
CA GLU A 29 -3.72 -8.06 3.99
C GLU A 29 -2.51 -7.45 3.26
N THR A 30 -1.33 -7.47 3.89
CA THR A 30 -0.14 -6.76 3.39
C THR A 30 1.07 -7.64 3.14
N GLY A 31 1.10 -8.86 3.66
CA GLY A 31 2.29 -9.72 3.59
C GLY A 31 3.42 -9.33 4.54
N ILE A 32 3.22 -8.32 5.40
CA ILE A 32 4.22 -7.86 6.36
C ILE A 32 3.98 -8.52 7.71
N PRO A 33 5.00 -9.15 8.34
CA PRO A 33 4.82 -9.89 9.58
C PRO A 33 4.11 -9.09 10.67
N ALA A 34 3.21 -9.75 11.39
CA ALA A 34 2.43 -9.15 12.48
C ALA A 34 3.34 -8.54 13.56
N THR A 35 4.52 -9.11 13.78
CA THR A 35 5.55 -8.61 14.71
C THR A 35 6.08 -7.23 14.31
N ASN A 36 6.19 -6.94 13.01
CA ASN A 36 6.61 -5.63 12.50
C ASN A 36 5.51 -4.59 12.74
N TRP A 37 4.25 -4.93 12.44
CA TRP A 37 3.11 -4.07 12.74
C TRP A 37 2.97 -3.79 14.23
N GLN A 38 3.15 -4.81 15.07
CA GLN A 38 3.12 -4.66 16.52
C GLN A 38 4.25 -3.76 17.03
N SER A 39 5.47 -3.91 16.50
CA SER A 39 6.61 -3.09 16.88
C SER A 39 6.42 -1.63 16.49
N ALA A 40 5.84 -1.36 15.33
CA ALA A 40 5.49 0.00 14.91
C ALA A 40 4.39 0.59 15.81
N ALA A 41 3.31 -0.14 16.06
CA ALA A 41 2.22 0.32 16.92
C ALA A 41 2.66 0.60 18.37
N LYS A 42 3.64 -0.15 18.88
CA LYS A 42 4.26 0.06 20.20
C LYS A 42 5.34 1.15 20.22
N ARG A 43 5.57 1.85 19.10
CA ARG A 43 6.64 2.86 18.94
C ARG A 43 8.05 2.35 19.18
N LYS A 44 8.28 1.04 19.05
CA LYS A 44 9.61 0.44 19.11
C LYS A 44 10.38 0.62 17.82
N GLN A 45 9.68 0.77 16.70
CA GLN A 45 10.24 1.13 15.41
C GLN A 45 9.36 2.16 14.71
N ARG A 46 9.98 2.95 13.82
CA ARG A 46 9.22 3.77 12.86
C ARG A 46 8.67 2.86 11.73
N PRO A 47 7.47 3.12 11.20
CA PRO A 47 6.98 2.47 10.00
C PRO A 47 7.99 2.65 8.88
N THR A 48 8.36 1.53 8.26
CA THR A 48 9.28 1.56 7.13
C THR A 48 8.56 2.05 5.88
N ALA A 49 9.32 2.43 4.84
CA ALA A 49 8.75 2.78 3.55
C ALA A 49 7.84 1.67 3.00
N HIS A 50 8.24 0.40 3.20
CA HIS A 50 7.46 -0.77 2.80
C HIS A 50 6.11 -0.87 3.55
N MET A 51 6.08 -0.57 4.85
CA MET A 51 4.83 -0.54 5.62
C MET A 51 3.90 0.58 5.16
N ILE A 52 4.46 1.76 4.87
CA ILE A 52 3.69 2.91 4.37
C ILE A 52 3.12 2.60 2.99
N GLU A 53 3.94 2.06 2.08
CA GLU A 53 3.50 1.64 0.75
C GLU A 53 2.38 0.58 0.85
N ALA A 54 2.53 -0.43 1.71
CA ALA A 54 1.53 -1.47 1.89
C ALA A 54 0.18 -0.90 2.36
N LEU A 55 0.18 0.03 3.32
CA LEU A 55 -1.03 0.73 3.75
C LEU A 55 -1.63 1.54 2.59
N SER A 56 -0.80 2.28 1.85
CA SER A 56 -1.24 3.11 0.72
C SER A 56 -1.81 2.30 -0.44
N ARG A 57 -1.23 1.13 -0.75
CA ARG A 57 -1.71 0.26 -1.83
C ARG A 57 -2.99 -0.48 -1.44
N ARG A 58 -3.10 -0.91 -0.18
CA ARG A 58 -4.30 -1.64 0.26
C ARG A 58 -5.48 -0.72 0.54
N TRP A 59 -5.22 0.50 1.01
CA TRP A 59 -6.25 1.51 1.30
C TRP A 59 -5.90 2.86 0.65
N PRO A 60 -6.00 2.95 -0.69
CA PRO A 60 -5.57 4.12 -1.47
C PRO A 60 -6.28 5.42 -1.09
N LYS A 61 -7.52 5.35 -0.60
CA LYS A 61 -8.25 6.51 -0.07
C LYS A 61 -7.51 7.25 1.06
N TYR A 62 -6.64 6.58 1.81
CA TYR A 62 -5.85 7.20 2.88
C TYR A 62 -4.42 7.56 2.45
N ALA A 63 -3.98 7.24 1.23
CA ALA A 63 -2.58 7.34 0.84
C ALA A 63 -2.04 8.77 0.85
N PHE A 64 -2.79 9.72 0.29
CA PHE A 64 -2.38 11.13 0.26
C PHE A 64 -2.29 11.73 1.68
N TRP A 65 -3.29 11.45 2.53
CA TRP A 65 -3.28 11.87 3.93
C TRP A 65 -2.16 11.21 4.72
N LEU A 66 -1.92 9.92 4.51
CA LEU A 66 -0.82 9.20 5.14
C LEU A 66 0.52 9.86 4.81
N ALA A 67 0.77 10.24 3.56
CA ALA A 67 2.03 10.86 3.13
C ALA A 67 2.16 12.33 3.55
N THR A 68 1.11 13.13 3.36
CA THR A 68 1.19 14.61 3.46
C THR A 68 0.57 15.17 4.73
N GLY A 69 -0.37 14.45 5.34
CA GLY A 69 -1.25 14.96 6.39
C GLY A 69 -2.32 15.93 5.87
N LEU A 70 -2.53 16.01 4.55
CA LEU A 70 -3.60 16.76 3.90
C LEU A 70 -4.62 15.76 3.34
N THR A 71 -5.88 16.16 3.26
CA THR A 71 -6.89 15.44 2.49
C THR A 71 -7.18 16.15 1.18
N ASP A 72 -7.75 15.41 0.24
CA ASP A 72 -8.27 15.92 -1.02
C ASP A 72 -9.58 15.19 -1.35
N PRO A 73 -10.70 15.60 -0.72
CA PRO A 73 -11.99 14.95 -0.89
C PRO A 73 -12.46 14.91 -2.35
N ALA A 74 -12.14 15.94 -3.14
CA ALA A 74 -12.47 16.00 -4.56
C ALA A 74 -11.73 14.92 -5.37
N ALA A 75 -10.50 14.59 -4.98
CA ALA A 75 -9.77 13.45 -5.54
C ALA A 75 -10.16 12.09 -4.90
N GLY A 76 -10.96 12.09 -3.82
CA GLY A 76 -11.33 10.93 -3.02
C GLY A 76 -10.25 10.48 -2.03
N HIS A 77 -9.36 11.40 -1.66
CA HIS A 77 -8.39 11.19 -0.60
C HIS A 77 -8.91 11.79 0.70
N THR A 78 -9.01 10.96 1.74
CA THR A 78 -9.58 11.36 3.02
C THR A 78 -8.70 10.89 4.19
N ALA A 79 -9.08 11.27 5.40
CA ALA A 79 -8.48 10.86 6.65
C ALA A 79 -9.42 9.90 7.41
N PRO A 80 -8.93 9.02 8.29
CA PRO A 80 -9.83 8.14 9.05
C PRO A 80 -10.54 8.83 10.23
N GLY A 81 -11.85 8.59 10.38
CA GLY A 81 -12.62 8.92 11.59
C GLY A 81 -12.56 10.39 11.98
N ILE A 82 -12.25 10.68 13.25
CA ILE A 82 -12.15 12.06 13.77
C ILE A 82 -11.11 12.92 13.02
N TRP A 83 -10.18 12.31 12.29
CA TRP A 83 -9.16 13.04 11.54
C TRP A 83 -9.68 13.67 10.24
N ALA A 84 -10.85 13.23 9.77
CA ALA A 84 -11.59 13.90 8.70
C ALA A 84 -12.58 14.95 9.25
N SER A 85 -12.71 15.10 10.58
CA SER A 85 -13.69 16.01 11.16
C SER A 85 -13.32 17.47 10.91
N GLY A 86 -14.22 18.22 10.27
CA GLY A 86 -14.03 19.63 9.93
C GLY A 86 -13.52 19.89 8.50
N GLU A 87 -13.20 18.84 7.75
CA GLU A 87 -12.87 18.94 6.33
C GLU A 87 -14.13 18.79 5.49
N ARG A 88 -14.11 19.31 4.25
CA ARG A 88 -15.23 19.08 3.33
C ARG A 88 -15.36 17.59 3.09
N THR A 89 -16.43 16.96 3.53
CA THR A 89 -16.69 15.58 3.17
C THR A 89 -17.11 15.54 1.70
N SER A 90 -16.44 14.73 0.89
CA SER A 90 -16.99 14.30 -0.38
C SER A 90 -18.31 13.57 -0.13
N GLY A 91 -19.29 13.70 -1.01
CA GLY A 91 -20.50 12.88 -0.94
C GLY A 91 -20.17 11.39 -1.04
N GLU A 92 -21.00 10.53 -0.46
CA GLU A 92 -20.81 9.07 -0.45
C GLU A 92 -20.58 8.50 -1.88
N GLU A 93 -21.31 9.02 -2.86
CA GLU A 93 -21.15 8.65 -4.28
C GLU A 93 -19.76 8.98 -4.82
N SER A 94 -19.22 10.15 -4.46
CA SER A 94 -17.87 10.58 -4.87
C SER A 94 -16.79 9.73 -4.22
N GLU A 95 -16.96 9.36 -2.94
CA GLU A 95 -16.04 8.46 -2.24
C GLU A 95 -16.03 7.07 -2.85
N LEU A 96 -17.22 6.56 -3.21
CA LEU A 96 -17.37 5.28 -3.90
C LEU A 96 -16.73 5.32 -5.30
N ALA A 97 -16.99 6.38 -6.07
CA ALA A 97 -16.42 6.57 -7.40
C ALA A 97 -14.89 6.63 -7.36
N ALA A 98 -14.31 7.37 -6.40
CA ALA A 98 -12.87 7.43 -6.24
C ALA A 98 -12.27 6.10 -5.78
N SER A 99 -12.93 5.38 -4.88
CA SER A 99 -12.51 4.04 -4.46
C SER A 99 -12.46 3.09 -5.67
N ARG A 100 -13.52 3.05 -6.47
CA ARG A 100 -13.56 2.25 -7.72
C ARG A 100 -12.47 2.65 -8.71
N TYR A 101 -12.21 3.95 -8.87
CA TYR A 101 -11.13 4.43 -9.72
C TYR A 101 -9.75 3.93 -9.26
N PHE A 102 -9.45 4.05 -7.96
CA PHE A 102 -8.17 3.59 -7.42
C PHE A 102 -8.03 2.07 -7.52
N ASP A 103 -9.09 1.32 -7.19
CA ASP A 103 -9.10 -0.14 -7.27
C ASP A 103 -8.86 -0.61 -8.71
N ALA A 104 -9.49 0.03 -9.70
CA ALA A 104 -9.26 -0.26 -11.12
C ALA A 104 -7.81 0.04 -11.56
N LYS A 105 -7.23 1.17 -11.12
CA LYS A 105 -5.83 1.51 -11.40
C LYS A 105 -4.85 0.53 -10.74
N LEU A 106 -5.13 0.11 -9.51
CA LEU A 106 -4.34 -0.90 -8.79
C LEU A 106 -4.41 -2.26 -9.49
N LEU A 107 -5.60 -2.68 -9.93
CA LEU A 107 -5.78 -3.90 -10.71
C LEU A 107 -4.99 -3.84 -12.02
N LEU A 108 -5.09 -2.73 -12.76
CA LEU A 108 -4.34 -2.52 -13.99
C LEU A 108 -2.83 -2.61 -13.73
N GLN A 109 -2.36 -1.98 -12.65
CA GLN A 109 -0.96 -2.01 -12.24
C GLN A 109 -0.50 -3.43 -11.90
N ASP A 110 -1.25 -4.15 -11.06
CA ASP A 110 -0.92 -5.52 -10.64
C ASP A 110 -0.96 -6.50 -11.81
N LEU A 111 -1.88 -6.34 -12.78
CA LEU A 111 -1.92 -7.13 -14.01
C LEU A 111 -0.75 -6.81 -14.97
N THR A 112 -0.25 -5.57 -14.96
CA THR A 112 0.82 -5.14 -15.86
C THR A 112 2.20 -5.53 -15.33
N TYR A 113 2.41 -5.36 -14.03
CA TYR A 113 3.74 -5.49 -13.41
C TYR A 113 3.88 -6.72 -12.52
N GLY A 114 2.77 -7.40 -12.19
CA GLY A 114 2.77 -8.54 -11.28
C GLY A 114 3.00 -8.14 -9.81
N PRO A 115 3.35 -9.10 -8.94
CA PRO A 115 3.74 -8.80 -7.57
C PRO A 115 4.96 -7.87 -7.58
N SER A 116 4.95 -6.87 -6.71
CA SER A 116 6.07 -5.93 -6.61
C SER A 116 7.36 -6.68 -6.23
N ASP A 117 8.36 -6.58 -7.11
CA ASP A 117 9.76 -6.99 -6.90
C ASP A 117 10.35 -6.45 -5.57
N ALA A 118 9.75 -5.39 -5.01
CA ALA A 118 10.15 -4.82 -3.72
C ALA A 118 9.89 -5.75 -2.54
N THR A 119 8.89 -6.64 -2.61
CA THR A 119 8.61 -7.63 -1.57
C THR A 119 9.71 -8.69 -1.53
N GLU A 120 10.13 -9.21 -2.70
CA GLU A 120 11.30 -10.10 -2.79
C GLU A 120 12.58 -9.41 -2.35
N ARG A 121 12.82 -8.16 -2.78
CA ARG A 121 14.04 -7.41 -2.42
C ARG A 121 14.10 -7.03 -0.94
N TYR A 122 12.98 -6.67 -0.30
CA TYR A 122 12.93 -6.28 1.11
C TYR A 122 13.22 -7.45 2.05
N TYR A 123 12.77 -8.66 1.72
CA TYR A 123 13.11 -9.88 2.48
C TYR A 123 14.46 -10.50 2.05
N ALA A 124 14.89 -10.33 0.79
CA ALA A 124 16.22 -10.77 0.34
C ALA A 124 17.36 -9.94 0.97
N THR A 125 17.20 -8.62 1.08
CA THR A 125 18.29 -7.72 1.52
C THR A 125 18.53 -7.70 3.03
N ARG A 126 17.57 -8.12 3.87
CA ARG A 126 17.77 -8.14 5.34
C ARG A 126 18.36 -9.45 5.90
N GLY A 127 18.82 -10.35 5.03
CA GLY A 127 19.41 -11.62 5.46
C GLY A 127 20.39 -12.28 4.50
N GLY A 128 20.94 -11.55 3.54
CA GLY A 128 21.91 -12.08 2.59
C GLY A 128 22.75 -10.94 2.04
N LYS A 129 24.06 -11.00 2.31
CA LYS A 129 25.08 -10.24 1.60
C LYS A 129 24.83 -10.46 0.12
N VAL A 130 24.31 -9.45 -0.59
CA VAL A 130 24.25 -9.48 -2.04
C VAL A 130 25.69 -9.52 -2.51
N ARG A 131 26.18 -10.73 -2.80
CA ARG A 131 27.35 -10.90 -3.65
C ARG A 131 26.91 -10.39 -5.01
N SER A 132 27.21 -9.12 -5.25
CA SER A 132 27.26 -8.59 -6.60
C SER A 132 28.38 -9.32 -7.31
N ALA A 133 28.04 -10.36 -8.06
CA ALA A 133 28.95 -10.94 -9.03
C ALA A 133 29.04 -9.94 -10.19
N ASN A 134 30.15 -9.19 -10.24
CA ASN A 134 30.93 -8.84 -11.43
C ASN A 134 31.78 -7.58 -11.19
N HIS A 135 32.94 -7.77 -10.55
CA HIS A 135 34.18 -7.11 -10.95
C HIS A 135 35.37 -7.88 -10.33
N GLU A 136 36.11 -8.60 -11.18
CA GLU A 136 37.53 -8.92 -10.99
C GLU A 136 38.29 -7.56 -10.99
N GLU A 137 39.38 -7.26 -10.30
CA GLU A 137 40.52 -8.01 -9.74
C GLU A 137 41.10 -7.23 -8.52
N GLY A 138 41.96 -7.86 -7.69
CA GLY A 138 43.00 -7.13 -6.93
C GLY A 138 43.17 -7.41 -5.42
N ASP A 139 43.99 -8.42 -5.12
CA ASP A 139 45.01 -8.54 -4.05
C ASP A 139 44.76 -8.39 -2.52
N THR A 140 45.02 -9.53 -1.85
CA THR A 140 45.79 -9.82 -0.61
C THR A 140 45.63 -8.99 0.69
N ALA A 141 45.20 -9.65 1.78
CA ALA A 141 46.07 -10.15 2.88
C ALA A 141 45.38 -10.24 4.26
N ALA A 142 45.43 -11.46 4.82
CA ALA A 142 45.64 -11.87 6.22
C ALA A 142 44.70 -11.46 7.40
N SER A 143 44.20 -12.51 8.08
CA SER A 143 44.46 -12.83 9.52
C SER A 143 43.26 -12.90 10.50
N THR A 144 42.91 -14.15 10.82
CA THR A 144 42.72 -14.74 12.17
C THR A 144 41.41 -14.52 12.98
N ALA A 145 40.73 -15.62 13.25
CA ALA A 145 39.54 -15.84 14.12
C ALA A 145 39.97 -16.03 15.62
N PRO A 146 39.12 -16.30 16.66
CA PRO A 146 37.99 -17.26 16.65
C PRO A 146 36.74 -16.99 17.54
N ALA A 147 35.66 -17.70 17.17
CA ALA A 147 34.63 -18.37 17.97
C ALA A 147 33.78 -17.63 19.04
N GLU A 148 32.45 -17.61 18.78
CA GLU A 148 31.48 -18.33 19.64
C GLU A 148 30.19 -18.65 18.83
N PRO A 149 29.61 -19.87 18.91
CA PRO A 149 28.45 -20.27 18.13
C PRO A 149 27.17 -20.19 18.97
N ALA A 150 26.25 -19.30 18.60
CA ALA A 150 24.89 -19.35 19.11
C ALA A 150 23.87 -19.13 17.97
N ASN A 151 23.29 -20.25 17.55
CA ASN A 151 21.94 -20.35 17.01
C ASN A 151 21.69 -19.86 15.56
N ALA A 152 22.37 -20.49 14.59
CA ALA A 152 22.19 -20.22 13.15
C ALA A 152 21.32 -21.25 12.39
N ALA A 153 20.61 -22.16 13.08
CA ALA A 153 19.95 -23.31 12.43
C ALA A 153 18.45 -23.14 12.13
N GLN A 154 17.80 -22.04 12.53
CA GLN A 154 16.36 -21.83 12.31
C GLN A 154 16.01 -20.82 11.20
N ALA A 155 17.00 -20.15 10.62
CA ALA A 155 16.80 -19.03 9.69
C ALA A 155 16.21 -19.35 8.28
N PRO A 156 16.30 -20.56 7.68
CA PRO A 156 15.79 -20.76 6.32
C PRO A 156 14.25 -20.91 6.30
N LYS A 157 13.67 -21.65 7.24
CA LYS A 157 12.24 -22.01 7.23
C LYS A 157 11.28 -20.82 7.39
N TYR A 158 11.69 -19.80 8.15
CA TYR A 158 10.85 -18.62 8.39
C TYR A 158 10.84 -17.64 7.21
N LYS A 159 11.94 -17.57 6.44
CA LYS A 159 12.01 -16.70 5.26
C LYS A 159 11.09 -17.17 4.13
N ASP A 160 11.02 -18.49 3.94
CA ASP A 160 10.10 -19.09 2.97
C ASP A 160 8.64 -18.88 3.37
N LEU A 161 8.35 -18.90 4.68
CA LEU A 161 6.99 -18.64 5.19
C LEU A 161 6.57 -17.19 5.00
N ASP A 162 7.45 -16.22 5.31
CA ASP A 162 7.14 -14.80 5.14
C ASP A 162 6.95 -14.44 3.65
N ALA A 163 7.75 -15.02 2.76
CA ALA A 163 7.59 -14.89 1.32
C ALA A 163 6.25 -15.48 0.84
N ALA A 164 5.90 -16.69 1.30
CA ALA A 164 4.62 -17.31 0.97
C ALA A 164 3.42 -16.51 1.50
N ILE A 165 3.51 -15.92 2.69
CA ILE A 165 2.46 -15.05 3.24
C ILE A 165 2.30 -13.80 2.36
N ALA A 166 3.40 -13.22 1.88
CA ALA A 166 3.35 -12.04 1.04
C ALA A 166 2.80 -12.34 -0.36
N GLU A 167 3.15 -13.49 -0.94
CA GLU A 167 2.57 -13.98 -2.18
C GLU A 167 1.06 -14.22 -2.02
N LEU A 168 0.64 -14.91 -0.97
CA LEU A 168 -0.78 -15.11 -0.65
C LEU A 168 -1.54 -13.80 -0.44
N ALA A 169 -0.92 -12.80 0.21
CA ALA A 169 -1.54 -11.49 0.40
C ALA A 169 -1.71 -10.76 -0.95
N PHE A 170 -0.72 -10.83 -1.84
CA PHE A 170 -0.82 -10.31 -3.20
C PHE A 170 -1.92 -11.01 -3.99
N GLU A 171 -1.94 -12.34 -4.00
CA GLU A 171 -2.94 -13.14 -4.70
C GLU A 171 -4.36 -12.84 -4.23
N ARG A 172 -4.57 -12.75 -2.90
CA ARG A 172 -5.87 -12.40 -2.32
C ARG A 172 -6.34 -11.03 -2.77
N ARG A 173 -5.45 -10.03 -2.74
CA ARG A 173 -5.76 -8.69 -3.22
C ARG A 173 -6.10 -8.69 -4.70
N LEU A 174 -5.29 -9.36 -5.52
CA LEU A 174 -5.52 -9.46 -6.96
C LEU A 174 -6.85 -10.15 -7.26
N GLN A 175 -7.16 -11.24 -6.55
CA GLN A 175 -8.41 -11.97 -6.68
C GLN A 175 -9.61 -11.09 -6.29
N HIS A 176 -9.53 -10.39 -5.15
CA HIS A 176 -10.56 -9.46 -4.71
C HIS A 176 -10.82 -8.35 -5.75
N LEU A 177 -9.76 -7.76 -6.30
CA LEU A 177 -9.88 -6.74 -7.35
C LEU A 177 -10.48 -7.34 -8.64
N LYS A 178 -10.07 -8.55 -9.04
CA LYS A 178 -10.65 -9.23 -10.21
C LYS A 178 -12.15 -9.50 -10.03
N GLU A 179 -12.58 -9.89 -8.84
CA GLU A 179 -13.99 -10.09 -8.51
C GLU A 179 -14.79 -8.79 -8.60
N GLN A 180 -14.23 -7.67 -8.11
CA GLN A 180 -14.88 -6.35 -8.20
C GLN A 180 -15.03 -5.85 -9.64
N PHE A 181 -14.16 -6.28 -10.55
CA PHE A 181 -14.14 -5.85 -11.96
C PHE A 181 -14.35 -7.02 -12.92
N SER A 182 -15.08 -8.07 -12.49
CA SER A 182 -15.31 -9.27 -13.31
C SER A 182 -15.95 -8.94 -14.65
N ASP A 183 -16.84 -7.95 -14.67
CA ASP A 183 -17.56 -7.54 -15.87
C ASP A 183 -16.66 -6.79 -16.88
N ALA A 184 -15.59 -6.17 -16.38
CA ALA A 184 -14.61 -5.42 -17.16
C ALA A 184 -13.35 -6.23 -17.52
N LEU A 185 -13.29 -7.49 -17.07
CA LEU A 185 -12.24 -8.44 -17.43
C LEU A 185 -12.87 -9.54 -18.27
N ASP A 186 -12.50 -9.62 -19.55
CA ASP A 186 -12.93 -10.77 -20.34
C ASP A 186 -12.18 -12.06 -19.92
N GLN A 187 -12.69 -13.21 -20.38
CA GLN A 187 -12.08 -14.52 -20.10
C GLN A 187 -10.64 -14.65 -20.63
N SER A 188 -10.20 -13.74 -21.51
CA SER A 188 -8.86 -13.72 -22.09
C SER A 188 -7.88 -12.84 -21.31
N GLY A 189 -8.34 -12.13 -20.27
CA GLY A 189 -7.52 -11.18 -19.52
C GLY A 189 -7.23 -9.90 -20.31
N ASN A 190 -8.06 -9.57 -21.31
CA ASN A 190 -7.91 -8.36 -22.10
C ASN A 190 -8.13 -7.11 -21.25
N MET A 191 -7.07 -6.32 -21.12
CA MET A 191 -7.05 -5.11 -20.29
C MET A 191 -7.70 -3.90 -20.97
N GLN A 192 -8.20 -4.03 -22.21
CA GLN A 192 -8.80 -2.91 -22.94
C GLN A 192 -10.06 -2.39 -22.27
N GLU A 193 -10.93 -3.27 -21.79
CA GLU A 193 -12.18 -2.86 -21.15
C GLU A 193 -11.91 -2.22 -19.77
N LEU A 194 -10.97 -2.76 -18.99
CA LEU A 194 -10.49 -2.12 -17.76
C LEU A 194 -9.89 -0.73 -18.03
N LYS A 195 -9.10 -0.57 -19.10
CA LYS A 195 -8.57 0.75 -19.51
C LYS A 195 -9.69 1.70 -19.91
N ARG A 196 -10.71 1.23 -20.62
CA ARG A 196 -11.90 2.02 -20.97
C ARG A 196 -12.62 2.50 -19.72
N LEU A 197 -12.89 1.60 -18.77
CA LEU A 197 -13.55 1.92 -17.51
C LEU A 197 -12.76 2.95 -16.69
N ILE A 198 -11.43 2.83 -16.66
CA ILE A 198 -10.56 3.81 -16.01
C ILE A 198 -10.70 5.19 -16.67
N ALA A 199 -10.72 5.25 -18.00
CA ALA A 199 -10.93 6.51 -18.73
C ALA A 199 -12.32 7.11 -18.46
N GLU A 200 -13.35 6.28 -18.35
CA GLU A 200 -14.70 6.70 -17.96
C GLU A 200 -14.72 7.32 -16.56
N PHE A 201 -14.02 6.72 -15.58
CA PHE A 201 -13.88 7.29 -14.24
C PHE A 201 -13.12 8.62 -14.25
N GLU A 202 -12.04 8.74 -15.02
CA GLU A 202 -11.28 9.99 -15.17
C GLU A 202 -12.15 11.10 -15.77
N PHE A 203 -12.93 10.78 -16.80
CA PHE A 203 -13.85 11.72 -17.43
C PHE A 203 -14.96 12.16 -16.47
N ALA A 204 -15.56 11.23 -15.72
CA ALA A 204 -16.58 11.54 -14.72
C ALA A 204 -16.03 12.47 -13.63
N LYS A 205 -14.83 12.18 -13.11
CA LYS A 205 -14.15 13.05 -12.13
C LYS A 205 -13.87 14.44 -12.68
N ALA A 206 -13.37 14.55 -13.92
CA ALA A 206 -13.11 15.83 -14.56
C ALA A 206 -14.40 16.66 -14.73
N THR A 207 -15.50 16.00 -15.07
CA THR A 207 -16.82 16.65 -15.23
C THR A 207 -17.34 17.17 -13.89
N SER A 208 -17.28 16.36 -12.83
CA SER A 208 -17.67 16.76 -11.46
C SER A 208 -16.85 17.96 -10.97
N ALA A 209 -15.53 17.91 -11.15
CA ALA A 209 -14.63 18.99 -10.74
C ALA A 209 -14.93 20.30 -11.49
N LEU A 210 -15.28 20.21 -12.78
CA LEU A 210 -15.68 21.38 -13.57
C LEU A 210 -16.99 21.99 -13.06
N GLU A 211 -17.97 21.16 -12.72
CA GLU A 211 -19.25 21.61 -12.18
C GLU A 211 -19.09 22.29 -10.82
N GLU A 212 -18.32 21.69 -9.90
CA GLU A 212 -17.98 22.30 -8.61
C GLU A 212 -17.27 23.64 -8.78
N SER A 213 -16.30 23.72 -9.72
CA SER A 213 -15.61 24.98 -10.02
C SER A 213 -16.57 26.06 -10.50
N ARG A 214 -17.52 25.72 -11.39
CA ARG A 214 -18.56 26.66 -11.85
C ARG A 214 -19.46 27.13 -10.71
N GLN A 215 -19.87 26.23 -9.82
CA GLN A 215 -20.68 26.58 -8.65
C GLN A 215 -19.93 27.55 -7.74
N ILE A 216 -18.65 27.28 -7.44
CA ILE A 216 -17.81 28.15 -6.61
C ILE A 216 -17.67 29.54 -7.26
N LEU A 217 -17.38 29.62 -8.56
CA LEU A 217 -17.25 30.90 -9.27
C LEU A 217 -18.56 31.71 -9.24
N SER A 218 -19.72 31.05 -9.29
CA SER A 218 -21.02 31.73 -9.20
C SER A 218 -21.25 32.43 -7.86
N ILE A 219 -20.59 32.00 -6.78
CA ILE A 219 -20.65 32.63 -5.46
C ILE A 219 -19.86 33.95 -5.44
N TYR A 220 -18.74 34.02 -6.17
CA TYR A 220 -17.87 35.20 -6.23
C TYR A 220 -18.28 36.24 -7.27
N GLN A 221 -19.27 35.95 -8.12
CA GLN A 221 -19.81 36.87 -9.12
C GLN A 221 -21.03 37.67 -8.61
N LYS A 222 -21.38 37.55 -7.32
CA LYS A 222 -22.39 38.34 -6.62
C LYS A 222 -21.72 39.33 -5.67
#